data_AF-A0A2J4PSK3-F1
#
_entry.id   AF-A0A2J4PSK3-F1
#
_cell.length_a   1.000
_cell.length_b   1.000
_cell.length_c   1.000
_cell.angle_alpha   90.00
_cell.angle_beta   90.00
_cell.angle_gamma   90.00
#
_symmetry.space_group_name_H-M   'P 1'
#
loop_
_entity.id
_entity.type
_entity.pdbx_description
1 polymer ?
#
loop_
_entity_poly.entity_id
_entity_poly.type
_entity_poly.pdbx_seq_one_letter_code
_entity_poly.pdbx_strand_id
1 'polypeptide(L)'
;MSKGSTSSDAPFGTLLGYAPGGVAIYSSNYSSLNPQDYPDDATFRSYIGNEYMGHKWQCVEFARRFLFLTYGFVFTDVGMAYEIFSLRFLREVVNDNI
;
A
#
# COMPACT_ATOMS: atom_id res chain seq x y z
N MET A 1 21.48 -7.23 28.38
CA MET A 1 20.15 -7.81 28.65
C MET A 1 19.10 -6.83 28.13
N SER A 2 18.78 -6.84 26.83
CA SER A 2 17.70 -5.99 26.32
C SER A 2 16.37 -6.61 26.75
N LYS A 3 15.51 -5.80 27.38
CA LYS A 3 14.13 -6.20 27.69
C LYS A 3 13.43 -6.49 26.36
N GLY A 4 13.01 -7.73 26.15
CA GLY A 4 12.13 -8.08 25.05
C GLY A 4 10.80 -7.38 25.23
N SER A 5 10.53 -6.34 24.44
CA SER A 5 9.16 -5.95 24.15
C SER A 5 8.64 -6.98 23.15
N THR A 6 7.80 -7.90 23.60
CA THR A 6 6.92 -8.62 22.68
C THR A 6 6.04 -7.58 21.99
N SER A 7 6.40 -7.17 20.77
CA SER A 7 5.63 -6.17 20.02
C SER A 7 4.25 -6.73 19.76
N SER A 8 3.20 -6.03 20.18
CA SER A 8 1.80 -6.34 19.87
C SER A 8 1.44 -6.09 18.40
N ASP A 9 2.40 -5.65 17.58
CA ASP A 9 2.21 -5.34 16.19
C ASP A 9 2.11 -6.61 15.35
N ALA A 10 1.09 -6.68 14.49
CA ALA A 10 0.89 -7.82 13.63
C ALA A 10 2.02 -7.98 12.60
N PRO A 11 2.34 -9.21 12.17
CA PRO A 11 3.33 -9.46 11.13
C PRO A 11 3.02 -8.73 9.82
N PHE A 12 4.04 -8.47 9.00
CA PHE A 12 3.93 -7.83 7.69
C PHE A 12 2.86 -8.52 6.84
N GLY A 13 2.02 -7.73 6.17
CA GLY A 13 0.96 -8.24 5.31
C GLY A 13 -0.26 -8.82 6.04
N THR A 14 -0.26 -8.84 7.38
CA THR A 14 -1.48 -9.19 8.14
C THR A 14 -2.58 -8.18 7.85
N LEU A 15 -3.78 -8.66 7.50
CA LEU A 15 -4.98 -7.83 7.39
C LEU A 15 -5.36 -7.29 8.78
N LEU A 16 -5.39 -5.97 8.92
CA LEU A 16 -5.71 -5.27 10.17
C LEU A 16 -7.17 -4.82 10.22
N GLY A 17 -7.82 -4.67 9.07
CA GLY A 17 -9.20 -4.22 8.97
C GLY A 17 -9.51 -3.62 7.60
N TYR A 18 -10.60 -2.87 7.52
CA TYR A 18 -11.10 -2.27 6.30
C TYR A 18 -11.50 -0.82 6.53
N ALA A 19 -11.17 0.05 5.57
CA ALA A 19 -11.77 1.37 5.44
C ALA A 19 -13.14 1.26 4.73
N PRO A 20 -13.96 2.33 4.74
CA PRO A 20 -15.20 2.38 3.96
C PRO A 20 -14.99 1.96 2.50
N GLY A 21 -16.00 1.31 1.91
CA GLY A 21 -15.86 0.69 0.59
C GLY A 21 -15.12 -0.66 0.60
N GLY A 22 -14.77 -1.20 1.77
CA GLY A 22 -14.14 -2.52 1.88
C GLY A 22 -12.66 -2.53 1.50
N VAL A 23 -11.96 -1.39 1.62
CA VAL A 23 -10.55 -1.28 1.25
C VAL A 23 -9.67 -1.80 2.40
N ALA A 24 -8.98 -2.92 2.17
CA ALA A 24 -8.15 -3.59 3.17
C ALA A 24 -6.97 -2.74 3.67
N ILE A 25 -6.68 -2.82 4.96
CA ILE A 25 -5.52 -2.19 5.61
C ILE A 25 -4.60 -3.32 6.07
N TYR A 26 -3.33 -3.27 5.69
CA TYR A 26 -2.35 -4.31 6.00
C TYR A 26 -1.23 -3.77 6.89
N SER A 27 -0.66 -4.65 7.72
CA SER A 27 0.51 -4.31 8.52
C SER A 27 1.74 -4.04 7.63
N SER A 28 2.39 -2.91 7.90
CA SER A 28 3.68 -2.51 7.33
C SER A 28 4.86 -2.83 8.25
N ASN A 29 4.73 -3.83 9.13
CA ASN A 29 5.80 -4.20 10.04
C ASN A 29 6.95 -4.94 9.33
N TYR A 30 7.79 -4.23 8.57
CA TYR A 30 8.92 -4.81 7.84
C TYR A 30 9.93 -5.56 8.72
N SER A 31 9.97 -5.26 10.03
CA SER A 31 10.85 -5.99 10.97
C SER A 31 10.45 -7.47 11.17
N SER A 32 9.22 -7.82 10.79
CA SER A 32 8.70 -9.19 10.84
C SER A 32 8.80 -9.95 9.52
N LEU A 33 9.45 -9.36 8.51
CA LEU A 33 9.67 -10.03 7.22
C LEU A 33 10.55 -11.27 7.38
N ASN A 34 10.16 -12.34 6.70
CA ASN A 34 11.02 -13.48 6.45
C ASN A 34 11.67 -13.28 5.07
N PRO A 35 13.01 -13.13 4.98
CA PRO A 35 13.71 -12.90 3.71
C PRO A 35 13.48 -13.97 2.65
N GLN A 36 13.10 -15.19 3.03
CA GLN A 36 12.79 -16.27 2.09
C GLN A 36 11.48 -16.05 1.33
N ASP A 37 10.52 -15.35 1.94
CA ASP A 37 9.20 -15.10 1.34
C ASP A 37 9.21 -13.88 0.41
N TYR A 38 10.26 -13.06 0.49
CA TYR A 38 10.42 -11.81 -0.26
C TYR A 38 11.82 -11.74 -0.89
N PRO A 39 12.08 -12.56 -1.92
CA PRO A 39 13.40 -12.71 -2.53
C PRO A 39 13.90 -11.47 -3.29
N ASP A 40 12.98 -10.60 -3.74
CA ASP A 40 13.32 -9.41 -4.51
C ASP A 40 12.37 -8.23 -4.27
N ASP A 41 12.80 -7.03 -4.67
CA ASP A 41 12.03 -5.78 -4.55
C ASP A 41 10.72 -5.80 -5.35
N ALA A 42 10.60 -6.64 -6.38
CA ALA A 42 9.38 -6.72 -7.19
C ALA A 42 8.24 -7.36 -6.38
N THR A 43 8.54 -8.27 -5.45
CA THR A 43 7.53 -8.86 -4.56
C THR A 43 6.81 -7.84 -3.66
N PHE A 44 7.47 -6.71 -3.37
CA PHE A 44 6.91 -5.61 -2.61
C PHE A 44 6.03 -4.66 -3.42
N ARG A 45 5.92 -4.83 -4.74
CA ARG A 45 5.03 -3.99 -5.55
C ARG A 45 3.58 -4.48 -5.42
N SER A 46 2.68 -3.57 -5.05
CA SER A 46 1.24 -3.81 -5.00
C SER A 46 0.59 -3.40 -6.32
N TYR A 47 -0.24 -4.27 -6.88
CA TYR A 47 -0.98 -4.05 -8.12
C TYR A 47 -2.44 -4.46 -7.97
N ILE A 48 -3.33 -3.75 -8.67
CA ILE A 48 -4.70 -4.21 -8.95
C ILE A 48 -4.86 -4.22 -10.47
N GLY A 49 -5.04 -5.41 -11.06
CA GLY A 49 -4.88 -5.58 -12.50
C GLY A 49 -3.48 -5.13 -12.94
N ASN A 50 -3.42 -4.19 -13.88
CA ASN A 50 -2.16 -3.62 -14.37
C ASN A 50 -1.79 -2.28 -13.68
N GLU A 51 -2.62 -1.80 -12.75
CA GLU A 51 -2.43 -0.51 -12.09
C GLU A 51 -1.56 -0.66 -10.84
N TYR A 52 -0.47 0.11 -10.76
CA TYR A 52 0.47 0.07 -9.65
C TYR A 52 -0.04 0.89 -8.47
N MET A 53 -0.23 0.25 -7.32
CA MET A 53 -0.74 0.90 -6.12
C MET A 53 0.39 1.51 -5.29
N GLY A 54 1.57 0.89 -5.23
CA GLY A 54 2.69 1.35 -4.41
C GLY A 54 3.49 0.22 -3.79
N HIS A 55 4.38 0.57 -2.87
CA HIS A 55 5.17 -0.39 -2.10
C HIS A 55 4.34 -0.97 -0.96
N LYS A 56 4.12 -2.29 -0.94
CA LYS A 56 3.42 -3.01 0.12
C LYS A 56 4.12 -2.77 1.46
N TRP A 57 3.47 -2.27 2.51
CA TRP A 57 2.09 -1.74 2.61
C TRP A 57 2.11 -0.28 3.09
N GLN A 58 2.98 0.53 2.49
CA GLN A 58 3.25 1.89 2.92
C GLN A 58 2.01 2.79 2.79
N CYS A 59 2.05 3.94 3.47
CA CYS A 59 0.95 4.90 3.46
C CYS A 59 0.56 5.36 2.05
N VAL A 60 1.54 5.56 1.16
CA VAL A 60 1.30 5.95 -0.24
C VAL A 60 0.56 4.85 -1.00
N GLU A 61 0.91 3.58 -0.75
CA GLU A 61 0.22 2.43 -1.35
C GLU A 61 -1.26 2.39 -0.98
N PHE A 62 -1.55 2.53 0.31
CA PHE A 62 -2.92 2.53 0.80
C PHE A 62 -3.71 3.72 0.27
N ALA A 63 -3.13 4.93 0.27
CA ALA A 63 -3.82 6.13 -0.22
C ALA A 63 -4.18 6.02 -1.70
N ARG A 64 -3.25 5.53 -2.55
CA ARG A 64 -3.50 5.34 -3.98
C ARG A 64 -4.56 4.26 -4.21
N ARG A 65 -4.45 3.12 -3.50
CA ARG A 65 -5.41 2.02 -3.59
C ARG A 65 -6.81 2.38 -3.11
N PHE A 66 -6.91 3.19 -2.07
CA PHE A 66 -8.20 3.69 -1.57
C PHE A 66 -8.89 4.57 -2.62
N LEU A 67 -8.15 5.52 -3.23
CA LEU A 67 -8.70 6.37 -4.29
C LEU A 67 -9.11 5.55 -5.52
N PHE A 68 -8.30 4.56 -5.89
CA PHE A 68 -8.58 3.69 -7.02
C PHE A 68 -9.88 2.90 -6.83
N LEU A 69 -10.02 2.19 -5.71
CA LEU A 69 -11.19 1.35 -5.46
C LEU A 69 -12.47 2.13 -5.16
N THR A 70 -12.35 3.31 -4.54
CA THR A 70 -13.52 4.09 -4.10
C THR A 70 -14.01 5.06 -5.16
N TYR A 71 -13.09 5.61 -5.97
CA TYR A 71 -13.40 6.70 -6.89
C TYR A 71 -12.91 6.47 -8.32
N GLY A 72 -12.13 5.42 -8.60
CA GLY A 72 -11.55 5.19 -9.93
C GLY A 72 -10.38 6.11 -10.30
N PHE A 73 -9.75 6.78 -9.31
CA PHE A 73 -8.64 7.70 -9.56
C PHE A 73 -7.34 7.24 -8.91
N VAL A 74 -6.22 7.65 -9.49
CA VAL A 74 -4.89 7.54 -8.89
C VAL A 74 -4.14 8.87 -8.99
N PHE A 75 -3.26 9.12 -8.04
CA PHE A 75 -2.22 10.15 -8.17
C PHE A 75 -0.93 9.52 -8.71
N THR A 76 -0.10 10.35 -9.36
CA THR A 76 1.19 9.95 -9.96
C THR A 76 2.15 9.35 -8.93
N ASP A 77 3.26 8.76 -9.40
CA ASP A 77 4.27 8.26 -8.48
C ASP A 77 4.99 9.39 -7.72
N VAL A 78 5.27 9.15 -6.45
CA VAL A 78 5.93 10.08 -5.53
C VAL A 78 6.96 9.31 -4.70
N GLY A 79 8.12 9.91 -4.45
CA GLY A 79 9.17 9.27 -3.65
C GLY A 79 8.88 9.37 -2.15
N MET A 80 8.22 10.45 -1.72
CA MET A 80 7.86 10.71 -0.34
C MET A 80 6.40 11.16 -0.22
N ALA A 81 5.72 10.70 0.84
CA ALA A 81 4.29 10.95 1.02
C ALA A 81 3.90 12.43 1.07
N TYR A 82 4.77 13.31 1.56
CA TYR A 82 4.47 14.75 1.63
C TYR A 82 4.38 15.40 0.24
N GLU A 83 4.99 14.81 -0.79
CA GLU A 83 4.97 15.34 -2.16
C GLU A 83 3.57 15.30 -2.77
N ILE A 84 2.68 14.45 -2.23
CA ILE A 84 1.26 14.38 -2.60
C ILE A 84 0.61 15.77 -2.51
N PHE A 85 0.98 16.59 -1.53
CA PHE A 85 0.40 17.93 -1.32
C PHE A 85 0.75 18.92 -2.44
N SER A 86 1.82 18.65 -3.19
CA SER A 86 2.24 19.46 -4.34
C SER A 86 1.55 19.04 -5.64
N LEU A 87 0.83 17.91 -5.66
CA LEU A 87 0.12 17.45 -6.84
C LEU A 87 -1.10 18.33 -7.15
N ARG A 88 -1.41 18.46 -8.44
CA ARG A 88 -2.49 19.32 -8.95
C ARG A 88 -3.52 18.60 -9.80
N PHE A 89 -3.31 17.31 -10.05
CA PHE A 89 -4.22 16.49 -10.84
C PHE A 89 -4.21 15.05 -10.33
N LEU A 90 -5.33 14.37 -10.57
CA LEU A 90 -5.45 12.92 -10.49
C LEU A 90 -5.69 12.39 -11.90
N ARG A 91 -5.28 11.14 -12.15
CA ARG A 91 -5.62 10.42 -13.37
C ARG A 91 -6.81 9.51 -13.08
N GLU A 92 -7.87 9.65 -13.87
CA GLU A 92 -8.96 8.66 -13.92
C GLU A 92 -8.43 7.38 -14.57
N VAL A 93 -8.66 6.24 -13.93
CA VAL A 93 -8.35 4.95 -14.52
C VAL A 93 -9.56 4.52 -15.32
N VAL A 94 -9.53 4.84 -16.62
CA VAL A 94 -10.57 4.40 -17.55
C VAL A 94 -10.50 2.89 -17.64
N ASN A 95 -11.60 2.22 -17.27
CA ASN A 95 -11.78 0.83 -17.65
C ASN A 95 -12.07 0.83 -19.17
N ASP A 96 -11.11 0.39 -20.00
CA ASP A 96 -11.35 0.10 -21.42
C ASP A 96 -12.27 -1.15 -21.63
N ASN A 97 -13.14 -1.44 -20.65
CA ASN A 97 -14.05 -2.58 -20.61
C ASN A 97 -15.47 -2.17 -20.17
N ILE A 98 -16.09 -1.26 -20.94
CA ILE A 98 -17.53 -1.28 -21.25
C ILE A 98 -17.68 -1.20 -22.77
#